data_AF-A0AAD1C3H7-F1
#
_entry.id   AF-A0AAD1C3H7-F1
#
_cell.length_a   1.000
_cell.length_b   1.000
_cell.length_c   1.000
_cell.angle_alpha   90.00
_cell.angle_beta   90.00
_cell.angle_gamma   90.00
#
_symmetry.space_group_name_H-M   'P 1'
#
loop_
_entity.id
_entity.type
_entity.pdbx_description
1 polymer ?
#
loop_
_entity_poly.entity_id
_entity_poly.type
_entity_poly.pdbx_seq_one_letter_code
_entity_poly.pdbx_strand_id
1 'polypeptide(L)'
;MNMRQDVAAGVIGVSENFLGKVERGGETVQWGLLFQVMQELGLKVSVEVPDEIAGETRAQIVRAFNKPAMTMSPSTSTSSSDDLGRLMFAIEKSLSDKAR
;
A
#
# COMPACT_ATOMS: atom_id res chain seq x y z
N MET A 1 4.58 26.55 -23.14
CA MET A 1 4.62 26.37 -21.67
C MET A 1 4.34 24.90 -21.41
N ASN A 2 5.41 24.09 -21.32
CA ASN A 2 5.28 22.67 -21.02
C ASN A 2 5.01 22.55 -19.53
N MET A 3 3.79 22.17 -19.17
CA MET A 3 3.51 21.72 -17.81
C MET A 3 4.48 20.58 -17.54
N ARG A 4 5.48 20.85 -16.71
CA ARG A 4 6.54 19.90 -16.42
C ARG A 4 5.88 18.73 -15.68
N GLN A 5 6.26 17.52 -16.06
CA GLN A 5 5.79 16.28 -15.43
C GLN A 5 5.98 16.30 -13.91
N ASP A 6 6.91 17.10 -13.38
CA ASP A 6 7.13 17.34 -11.95
C ASP A 6 5.90 17.96 -11.24
N VAL A 7 5.15 18.86 -11.88
CA VAL A 7 3.94 19.48 -11.33
C VAL A 7 2.77 18.49 -11.36
N ALA A 8 2.62 17.71 -12.44
CA ALA A 8 1.59 16.68 -12.54
C ALA A 8 1.83 15.52 -11.54
N ALA A 9 3.09 15.11 -11.41
CA ALA A 9 3.59 14.17 -10.42
C ALA A 9 3.27 14.64 -8.99
N GLY A 10 3.58 15.90 -8.65
CA GLY A 10 3.32 16.48 -7.34
C GLY A 10 1.83 16.65 -7.00
N VAL A 11 0.97 16.95 -7.99
CA VAL A 11 -0.48 17.14 -7.81
C VAL A 11 -1.23 15.80 -7.68
N ILE A 12 -0.73 14.73 -8.34
CA ILE A 12 -1.34 13.39 -8.32
C ILE A 12 -0.73 12.49 -7.24
N GLY A 13 0.44 12.84 -6.70
CA GLY A 13 1.15 12.10 -5.65
C GLY A 13 2.03 10.95 -6.17
N VAL A 14 2.54 11.05 -7.40
CA VAL A 14 3.40 10.04 -8.05
C VAL A 14 4.76 10.63 -8.40
N SER A 15 5.79 9.80 -8.54
CA SER A 15 7.13 10.27 -8.97
C SER A 15 7.24 10.37 -10.50
N GLU A 16 8.09 11.28 -10.99
CA GLU A 16 8.42 11.43 -12.42
C GLU A 16 8.99 10.12 -13.03
N ASN A 17 9.80 9.39 -12.26
CA ASN A 17 10.34 8.08 -12.67
C ASN A 17 9.24 7.02 -12.86
N PHE A 18 8.12 7.14 -12.14
CA PHE A 18 6.96 6.27 -12.34
C PHE A 18 6.24 6.62 -13.66
N LEU A 19 5.96 7.90 -13.92
CA LEU A 19 5.34 8.34 -15.18
C LEU A 19 6.21 7.93 -16.39
N GLY A 20 7.53 8.09 -16.29
CA GLY A 20 8.46 7.65 -17.34
C GLY A 20 8.47 6.14 -17.59
N LYS A 21 8.10 5.30 -16.60
CA LYS A 21 7.92 3.85 -16.78
C LYS A 21 6.57 3.51 -17.40
N VAL A 22 5.51 4.25 -17.03
CA VAL A 22 4.18 4.11 -17.64
C VAL A 22 4.22 4.45 -19.13
N GLU A 23 4.86 5.56 -19.50
CA GLU A 23 4.96 6.00 -20.90
C GLU A 23 5.75 5.03 -21.81
N ARG A 24 6.64 4.22 -21.22
CA ARG A 24 7.43 3.21 -21.92
C ARG A 24 6.82 1.81 -21.88
N GLY A 25 5.68 1.62 -21.23
CA GLY A 25 5.02 0.32 -21.09
C GLY A 25 5.77 -0.66 -20.16
N GLY A 26 6.39 -0.16 -19.10
CA GLY A 26 7.15 -1.00 -18.16
C GLY A 26 6.28 -2.05 -17.46
N GLU A 27 6.69 -3.32 -17.51
CA GLU A 27 5.94 -4.46 -16.96
C GLU A 27 5.80 -4.43 -15.42
N THR A 28 6.60 -3.61 -14.73
CA THR A 28 6.63 -3.48 -13.26
C THR A 28 5.82 -2.30 -12.73
N VAL A 29 5.01 -1.67 -13.58
CA VAL A 29 4.13 -0.57 -13.16
C VAL A 29 3.09 -1.10 -12.17
N GLN A 30 3.01 -0.47 -10.99
CA GLN A 30 1.95 -0.75 -10.04
C GLN A 30 0.61 -0.25 -10.59
N TRP A 31 -0.29 -1.19 -10.87
CA TRP A 31 -1.64 -0.93 -11.37
C TRP A 31 -2.44 0.06 -10.51
N GLY A 32 -2.26 0.04 -9.18
CA GLY A 32 -2.93 0.99 -8.29
C GLY A 32 -2.57 2.46 -8.59
N LEU A 33 -1.28 2.75 -8.77
CA LEU A 33 -0.79 4.09 -9.11
C LEU A 33 -1.15 4.49 -10.54
N LEU A 34 -1.18 3.53 -11.47
CA LEU A 34 -1.64 3.76 -12.84
C LEU A 34 -3.11 4.19 -12.86
N PHE A 35 -3.99 3.45 -12.19
CA PHE A 35 -5.41 3.79 -12.14
C PHE A 35 -5.69 5.08 -11.38
N GLN A 36 -4.89 5.43 -10.37
CA GLN A 36 -4.97 6.73 -9.72
C GLN A 36 -4.65 7.87 -10.70
N VAL A 37 -3.56 7.76 -11.46
CA VAL A 37 -3.20 8.75 -12.49
C VAL A 37 -4.29 8.89 -13.54
N MET A 38 -4.81 7.76 -14.04
CA MET A 38 -5.88 7.78 -15.04
C MET A 38 -7.14 8.49 -14.52
N GLN A 39 -7.52 8.27 -13.26
CA GLN A 39 -8.65 8.95 -12.64
C GLN A 39 -8.42 10.46 -12.49
N GLU A 40 -7.24 10.89 -12.02
CA GLU A 40 -6.92 12.32 -11.88
C GLU A 40 -6.86 13.04 -13.24
N LEU A 41 -6.51 12.33 -14.31
CA LEU A 41 -6.58 12.85 -15.68
C LEU A 41 -8.02 12.87 -16.25
N GLY A 42 -9.01 12.39 -15.50
CA GLY A 42 -10.41 12.32 -15.94
C GLY A 42 -10.69 11.20 -16.94
N LEU A 43 -9.80 10.22 -17.06
CA LEU A 43 -9.97 9.07 -17.95
C LEU A 43 -10.89 8.02 -17.30
N LYS A 44 -11.79 7.46 -18.10
CA LYS A 44 -12.66 6.35 -17.69
C LYS A 44 -12.13 5.05 -18.27
N VAL A 45 -11.91 4.06 -17.41
CA VAL A 45 -11.52 2.71 -17.82
C VAL A 45 -12.72 1.79 -17.70
N SER A 46 -13.09 1.15 -18.81
CA SER A 46 -14.10 0.10 -18.86
C SER A 46 -13.44 -1.23 -19.21
N VAL A 47 -13.86 -2.29 -18.53
CA VAL A 47 -13.42 -3.66 -18.82
C VAL A 47 -14.66 -4.45 -19.21
N GLU A 48 -14.63 -5.08 -20.38
CA GLU A 48 -15.69 -5.99 -20.79
C GLU A 48 -15.49 -7.34 -20.09
N VAL A 49 -16.57 -7.86 -19.54
CA VAL A 49 -16.60 -9.14 -18.83
C VAL A 49 -17.56 -10.07 -19.57
N PRO A 50 -17.10 -11.25 -20.01
CA PRO A 50 -17.98 -12.25 -20.63
C PRO A 50 -19.11 -12.70 -19.70
N ASP A 51 -20.30 -12.93 -20.27
CA ASP A 51 -21.50 -13.29 -19.51
C ASP A 51 -21.33 -14.56 -18.66
N GLU A 52 -20.51 -15.51 -19.15
CA GLU A 52 -20.22 -16.77 -18.47
C GLU A 52 -19.62 -16.58 -17.07
N ILE A 53 -18.82 -15.52 -16.89
CA ILE A 53 -18.12 -15.23 -15.64
C ILE A 53 -18.64 -13.98 -14.93
N ALA A 54 -19.55 -13.23 -15.55
CA ALA A 54 -20.04 -11.94 -15.05
C ALA A 54 -20.60 -12.02 -13.62
N GLY A 55 -21.30 -13.11 -13.29
CA GLY A 55 -21.83 -13.35 -11.94
C GLY A 55 -20.74 -13.49 -10.88
N GLU A 56 -19.71 -14.28 -11.18
CA GLU A 56 -18.57 -14.48 -10.28
C GLU A 56 -17.72 -13.20 -10.18
N THR A 57 -17.41 -12.57 -11.31
CA THR A 57 -16.66 -11.31 -11.34
C THR A 57 -17.35 -10.23 -10.51
N ARG A 58 -18.67 -10.09 -10.60
CA ARG A 58 -19.44 -9.12 -9.80
C ARG A 58 -19.33 -9.41 -8.30
N ALA A 59 -19.44 -10.67 -7.89
CA ALA A 59 -19.28 -11.07 -6.50
C ALA A 59 -17.86 -10.77 -5.98
N GLN A 60 -16.83 -11.04 -6.79
CA GLN A 60 -15.44 -10.73 -6.46
C GLN A 60 -15.18 -9.22 -6.32
N ILE A 61 -15.73 -8.41 -7.23
CA ILE A 61 -15.65 -6.94 -7.14
C ILE A 61 -16.28 -6.46 -5.83
N VAL A 62 -17.51 -6.86 -5.53
CA VAL A 62 -18.19 -6.45 -4.28
C VAL A 62 -17.38 -6.86 -3.05
N ARG A 63 -16.81 -8.07 -3.05
CA ARG A 63 -15.94 -8.56 -1.97
C ARG A 63 -14.67 -7.73 -1.83
N ALA A 64 -14.03 -7.36 -2.94
CA ALA A 64 -12.81 -6.56 -2.94
C ALA A 64 -13.05 -5.15 -2.42
N PHE A 65 -14.17 -4.52 -2.80
CA PHE A 65 -14.56 -3.18 -2.34
C PHE A 65 -14.97 -3.15 -0.87
N ASN A 66 -15.66 -4.18 -0.38
CA ASN A 66 -16.10 -4.27 1.01
C ASN A 66 -15.05 -4.87 1.94
N LYS A 67 -13.86 -5.22 1.45
CA LYS A 67 -12.74 -5.58 2.29
C LYS A 67 -12.26 -4.28 2.96
N PRO A 68 -12.51 -4.04 4.25
CA PRO A 68 -11.84 -2.95 4.94
C PRO A 68 -10.32 -3.19 4.77
N ALA A 69 -9.52 -2.12 4.76
CA ALA A 69 -8.08 -2.12 4.59
C ALA A 69 -7.31 -2.85 5.72
N MET A 70 -7.80 -4.00 6.18
CA MET A 70 -7.23 -4.90 7.15
C MET A 70 -6.27 -5.85 6.46
N THR A 71 -5.25 -5.30 5.82
CA THR A 71 -3.93 -5.95 5.68
C THR A 71 -2.83 -4.90 5.46
N MET A 72 -2.83 -3.80 6.23
CA MET A 72 -1.53 -3.41 6.78
C MET A 72 -1.26 -4.43 7.87
N SER A 73 -0.50 -5.48 7.54
CA SER A 73 0.27 -6.17 8.56
C SER A 73 0.99 -5.07 9.34
N PRO A 74 0.98 -5.07 10.68
CA PRO A 74 1.93 -4.25 11.39
C PRO A 74 3.29 -4.71 10.87
N SER A 75 3.97 -3.83 10.12
CA SER A 75 5.42 -3.86 10.04
C SER A 75 5.89 -4.19 11.44
N THR A 76 6.76 -5.20 11.56
CA THR A 76 7.43 -5.59 12.80
C THR A 76 8.19 -4.39 13.38
N SER A 77 7.48 -3.41 13.93
CA SER A 77 7.95 -2.60 15.03
C SER A 77 7.82 -3.55 16.20
N THR A 78 8.92 -4.21 16.52
CA THR A 78 9.15 -4.80 17.84
C THR A 78 8.52 -3.87 18.86
N SER A 79 7.44 -4.34 19.48
CA SER A 79 6.66 -3.56 20.42
C SER A 79 7.64 -3.09 21.49
N SER A 80 7.88 -1.78 21.58
CA SER A 80 8.75 -1.21 22.62
C SER A 80 8.30 -1.63 24.03
N SER A 81 7.04 -2.07 24.18
CA SER A 81 6.51 -2.70 25.39
C SER A 81 7.15 -4.05 25.72
N ASP A 82 7.49 -4.87 24.73
CA ASP A 82 8.08 -6.20 24.94
C ASP A 82 9.55 -6.08 25.39
N ASP A 83 10.26 -5.11 24.83
CA ASP A 83 11.64 -4.81 25.23
C ASP A 83 11.70 -4.18 26.63
N LEU A 84 10.76 -3.29 26.98
CA LEU A 84 10.66 -2.77 28.35
C LEU A 84 10.29 -3.87 29.35
N GLY A 85 9.40 -4.80 28.98
CA GLY A 85 9.06 -5.95 29.82
C GLY A 85 10.27 -6.86 30.09
N ARG A 86 11.10 -7.11 29.06
CA ARG A 86 12.34 -7.87 29.19
C ARG A 86 13.40 -7.14 30.00
N LEU A 87 13.53 -5.83 29.85
CA LEU A 87 14.45 -5.00 30.62
C LEU A 87 14.05 -4.94 32.11
N MET A 88 12.76 -4.76 32.40
CA MET A 88 12.27 -4.75 33.79
C MET A 88 12.47 -6.11 34.46
N PHE A 89 12.19 -7.21 33.76
CA PHE A 89 12.45 -8.56 34.28
C PHE A 89 13.95 -8.83 34.49
N ALA A 90 14.82 -8.36 33.59
CA ALA A 90 16.27 -8.47 33.74
C ALA A 90 16.81 -7.65 34.93
N ILE A 91 16.25 -6.46 35.17
CA ILE A 91 16.59 -5.62 36.33
C ILE A 91 16.14 -6.31 37.62
N GLU A 92 14.91 -6.81 37.68
CA GLU A 92 14.38 -7.51 38.86
C GLU A 92 15.19 -8.76 39.20
N LYS A 93 15.53 -9.57 38.19
CA LYS A 93 16.41 -10.72 38.36
C LYS A 93 17.80 -10.31 38.86
N SER A 94 18.38 -9.25 38.29
CA SER A 94 19.70 -8.77 38.70
C SER A 94 19.71 -8.19 40.12
N LEU A 95 18.61 -7.57 40.57
CA LEU A 95 18.46 -7.08 41.94
C LEU A 95 18.28 -8.25 42.92
N SER A 96 17.54 -9.28 42.53
CA SER A 96 17.34 -10.48 43.34
C SER A 96 18.61 -11.33 43.49
N ASP A 97 19.47 -11.41 42.47
CA ASP A 97 20.76 -12.11 42.54
C ASP A 97 21.79 -11.35 43.40
N LYS A 98 21.66 -10.02 43.53
CA LYS A 98 22.61 -9.17 44.29
C LYS A 98 22.30 -9.11 45.79
N ALA A 99 21.17 -9.66 46.24
CA ALA A 99 20.74 -9.69 47.63
C ALA A 99 21.07 -11.01 48.35
N ARG A 100 21.87 -11.88 47.72
CA ARG A 100 22.34 -13.15 48.27
C ARG A 100 23.86 -13.15 48.38
#